data_AF-A0A662RZ97-F1
#
_entry.id   AF-A0A662RZ97-F1
#
_cell.length_a   1.000
_cell.length_b   1.000
_cell.length_c   1.000
_cell.angle_alpha   90.00
_cell.angle_beta   90.00
_cell.angle_gamma   90.00
#
_symmetry.space_group_name_H-M   'P 1'
#
loop_
_entity.id
_entity.type
_entity.pdbx_description
1 polymer ?
#
loop_
_entity_poly.entity_id
_entity_poly.type
_entity_poly.pdbx_seq_one_letter_code
_entity_poly.pdbx_strand_id
1 'polypeptide(L)'
;MVNTHLVAPIGAYLERKRIPKVEEILEALQALKPKRLEALNAVEVAERAGDIVVTNSVLLGAVDALGVLPFEEGALRRALEKETPKRYLELNLRAFDMGREEILKR
;
A
#
# COMPACT_ATOMS: atom_id res chain seq x y z
N MET A 1 -1.42 -0.46 8.12
CA MET A 1 -0.70 -0.24 6.85
C MET A 1 -0.97 1.17 6.40
N VAL A 2 0.07 1.93 6.07
CA VAL A 2 -0.01 3.32 5.59
C VAL A 2 0.90 3.47 4.38
N ASN A 3 0.40 4.05 3.29
CA ASN A 3 1.26 4.48 2.19
C ASN A 3 1.90 5.83 2.56
N THR A 4 3.22 5.95 2.51
CA THR A 4 3.94 7.18 2.85
C THR A 4 4.03 8.18 1.69
N HIS A 5 3.62 7.80 0.48
CA HIS A 5 3.54 8.74 -0.63
C HIS A 5 2.46 9.81 -0.37
N LEU A 6 2.84 11.09 -0.43
CA LEU A 6 1.93 12.20 -0.19
C LEU A 6 1.04 12.47 -1.42
N VAL A 7 -0.27 12.27 -1.26
CA VAL A 7 -1.27 12.76 -2.20
C VAL A 7 -1.97 13.96 -1.58
N ALA A 8 -1.55 15.17 -1.98
CA ALA A 8 -2.09 16.41 -1.42
C ALA A 8 -3.59 16.56 -1.72
N PRO A 9 -4.45 16.74 -0.69
CA PRO A 9 -5.87 17.01 -0.93
C PRO A 9 -6.04 18.33 -1.67
N ILE A 10 -6.81 18.33 -2.76
CA ILE A 10 -6.98 19.52 -3.61
C ILE A 10 -7.54 20.72 -2.83
N GLY A 11 -8.47 20.48 -1.91
CA GLY A 11 -9.04 21.54 -1.06
C GLY A 11 -7.99 22.20 -0.16
N ALA A 12 -7.08 21.42 0.44
CA ALA A 12 -6.01 21.95 1.28
C ALA A 12 -5.02 22.80 0.46
N TYR A 13 -4.71 22.36 -0.76
CA TYR A 13 -3.88 23.13 -1.69
C TYR A 13 -4.53 24.46 -2.09
N LEU A 14 -5.80 24.42 -2.53
CA LEU A 14 -6.56 25.61 -2.93
C LEU A 14 -6.70 26.63 -1.80
N GLU A 15 -6.93 26.15 -0.58
CA GLU A 15 -7.05 26.99 0.62
C GLU A 15 -5.70 27.36 1.25
N ARG A 16 -4.57 26.95 0.64
CA ARG A 16 -3.21 27.14 1.16
C ARG A 16 -3.04 26.67 2.61
N LYS A 17 -3.76 25.62 2.99
CA LYS A 17 -3.65 25.00 4.31
C LYS A 17 -2.34 24.23 4.43
N ARG A 18 -1.76 24.23 5.63
CA ARG A 18 -0.60 23.42 5.96
C ARG A 18 -0.96 21.94 5.81
N ILE A 19 -0.22 21.23 4.96
CA ILE A 19 -0.26 19.76 4.89
C ILE A 19 0.80 19.23 5.86
N PRO A 20 0.43 18.36 6.82
CA PRO A 20 1.40 17.80 7.76
C PRO A 20 2.43 16.94 7.02
N LYS A 21 3.65 16.87 7.55
CA LYS A 21 4.64 15.92 7.06
C LYS A 21 4.24 14.49 7.38
N VAL A 22 4.76 13.53 6.63
CA VAL A 22 4.47 12.10 6.83
C VAL A 22 4.86 11.66 8.25
N GLU A 23 5.97 12.18 8.78
CA GLU A 23 6.44 11.88 10.13
C GLU A 23 5.43 12.31 11.19
N GLU A 24 4.84 13.50 11.05
CA GLU A 24 3.79 13.99 11.96
C GLU A 24 2.55 13.09 11.95
N ILE A 25 2.17 12.56 10.78
CA ILE A 25 1.05 11.64 10.63
C ILE A 25 1.37 10.30 11.31
N LEU A 26 2.57 9.75 11.08
CA LEU A 26 2.98 8.48 11.65
C LEU A 26 3.10 8.56 13.18
N GLU A 27 3.63 9.66 13.71
CA GLU A 27 3.68 9.92 15.16
C GLU A 27 2.27 9.97 15.77
N ALA A 28 1.35 10.69 15.13
CA ALA A 28 -0.05 10.76 15.59
C ALA A 28 -0.74 9.38 15.56
N LEU A 29 -0.49 8.57 14.53
CA LEU A 29 -1.01 7.20 14.45
C LEU A 29 -0.39 6.29 15.51
N GLN A 30 0.91 6.40 15.77
CA GLN A 30 1.60 5.62 16.79
C GLN A 30 1.10 5.98 18.20
N ALA A 31 0.75 7.23 18.46
CA ALA A 31 0.17 7.68 19.72
C ALA A 31 -1.18 7.03 20.04
N LEU A 32 -1.93 6.55 19.04
CA LEU A 32 -3.15 5.76 19.21
C LEU A 32 -2.87 4.31 19.68
N LYS A 33 -1.60 3.94 19.85
CA LYS A 33 -1.13 2.61 20.30
C LYS A 33 -1.74 1.45 19.50
N PRO A 34 -1.62 1.47 18.15
CA PRO A 34 -2.08 0.34 17.34
C PRO A 34 -1.28 -0.92 17.69
N LYS A 35 -1.91 -2.09 17.56
CA LYS A 35 -1.21 -3.38 17.74
C LYS A 35 -0.03 -3.53 16.79
N ARG A 36 -0.16 -2.99 15.58
CA ARG A 36 0.87 -3.00 14.54
C ARG A 36 0.66 -1.79 13.63
N LEU A 37 1.72 -0.99 13.42
CA LEU A 37 1.76 0.09 12.45
C LEU A 37 2.85 -0.23 11.43
N GLU A 38 2.44 -0.42 10.18
CA GLU A 38 3.34 -0.65 9.05
C GLU A 38 3.17 0.48 8.06
N ALA A 39 4.28 0.96 7.54
CA ALA A 39 4.32 2.04 6.56
C ALA A 39 5.40 1.78 5.51
N LEU A 40 5.07 2.08 4.25
CA LEU A 40 5.98 1.96 3.11
C LEU A 40 5.58 2.93 1.99
N ASN A 41 6.53 3.28 1.12
CA ASN A 41 6.25 4.07 -0.07
C ASN A 41 5.75 3.15 -1.19
N ALA A 42 4.45 2.92 -1.27
CA ALA A 42 3.88 1.94 -2.19
C ALA A 42 3.97 2.39 -3.65
N VAL A 43 4.03 3.69 -3.89
CA VAL A 43 4.20 4.26 -5.24
C VAL A 43 5.58 3.91 -5.78
N GLU A 44 6.64 4.08 -4.99
CA GLU A 44 8.00 3.72 -5.39
C GLU A 44 8.15 2.22 -5.69
N VAL A 45 7.48 1.36 -4.92
CA VAL A 45 7.46 -0.09 -5.21
C VAL A 45 6.70 -0.37 -6.51
N ALA A 46 5.58 0.33 -6.76
CA ALA A 46 4.80 0.18 -7.98
C ALA A 46 5.56 0.68 -9.23
N GLU A 47 6.30 1.77 -9.11
CA GLU A 47 7.21 2.26 -10.16
C GLU A 47 8.25 1.21 -10.53
N ARG A 48 8.88 0.57 -9.52
CA ARG A 48 9.81 -0.54 -9.74
C ARG A 48 9.13 -1.78 -10.34
N ALA A 49 7.86 -2.02 -10.02
CA ALA A 49 7.08 -3.12 -10.61
C ALA A 49 6.75 -2.87 -12.10
N GLY A 50 6.62 -1.60 -12.48
CA GLY A 50 6.54 -1.14 -13.87
C GLY A 50 5.58 0.03 -14.12
N ASP A 51 4.65 0.33 -13.20
CA ASP A 51 3.67 1.41 -13.35
C ASP A 51 3.10 1.83 -12.00
N ILE A 52 2.93 3.13 -11.77
CA ILE A 52 2.29 3.66 -10.54
C ILE A 52 0.85 3.18 -10.37
N VAL A 53 0.15 2.81 -11.45
CA VAL A 53 -1.26 2.40 -11.40
C VAL A 53 -1.49 1.15 -10.54
N VAL A 54 -0.46 0.31 -10.36
CA VAL A 54 -0.53 -0.91 -9.53
C VAL A 54 -0.11 -0.69 -8.07
N THR A 55 -0.08 0.57 -7.60
CA THR A 55 0.14 0.92 -6.18
C THR A 55 -0.83 0.21 -5.24
N ASN A 56 -2.08 0.02 -5.66
CA ASN A 56 -3.07 -0.71 -4.87
C ASN A 56 -2.68 -2.18 -4.67
N SER A 57 -2.16 -2.83 -5.72
CA SER A 57 -1.71 -4.22 -5.69
C SER A 57 -0.51 -4.41 -4.76
N VAL A 58 0.43 -3.46 -4.76
CA VAL A 58 1.50 -3.41 -3.75
C VAL A 58 0.93 -3.41 -2.33
N LEU A 59 -0.02 -2.51 -2.05
CA LEU A 59 -0.61 -2.41 -0.70
C LEU A 59 -1.38 -3.67 -0.31
N LEU A 60 -2.10 -4.30 -1.26
CA LEU A 60 -2.79 -5.57 -1.02
C LEU A 60 -1.79 -6.68 -0.66
N GLY A 61 -0.69 -6.80 -1.40
CA GLY A 61 0.36 -7.75 -1.09
C GLY A 61 1.00 -7.49 0.27
N ALA A 62 1.32 -6.23 0.55
CA ALA A 62 1.90 -5.84 1.83
C ALA A 62 0.99 -6.19 3.02
N VAL A 63 -0.33 -5.94 2.90
CA VAL A 63 -1.27 -6.27 3.98
C VAL A 63 -1.50 -7.79 4.11
N ASP A 64 -1.48 -8.52 2.99
CA ASP A 64 -1.60 -9.98 2.95
C ASP A 64 -0.44 -10.65 3.70
N ALA A 65 0.78 -10.14 3.54
CA ALA A 65 1.97 -10.60 4.26
C ALA A 65 1.92 -10.37 5.78
N LEU A 66 1.06 -9.47 6.27
CA LEU A 66 0.91 -9.26 7.72
C LEU A 66 0.20 -10.41 8.43
N GLY A 67 -0.57 -11.23 7.71
CA GLY A 67 -1.35 -12.32 8.30
C GLY A 67 -2.43 -11.87 9.29
N VAL A 68 -2.84 -10.60 9.24
CA VAL A 68 -3.83 -10.01 10.17
C VAL A 68 -5.26 -10.02 9.66
N LEU A 69 -5.45 -10.37 8.38
CA LEU A 69 -6.77 -10.38 7.77
C LEU A 69 -7.53 -11.68 8.08
N PRO A 70 -8.86 -11.63 8.24
CA PRO A 70 -9.67 -12.80 8.57
C PRO A 70 -10.00 -13.63 7.32
N PHE A 71 -9.03 -13.86 6.45
CA PHE A 71 -9.19 -14.64 5.22
C PHE A 71 -8.13 -15.75 5.16
N GLU A 72 -8.41 -16.80 4.41
CA GLU A 72 -7.44 -17.87 4.16
C GLU A 72 -6.25 -17.36 3.34
N GLU A 73 -5.12 -18.07 3.47
CA GLU A 73 -3.91 -17.73 2.72
C GLU A 73 -4.16 -17.73 1.20
N GLY A 74 -3.64 -16.70 0.54
CA GLY A 74 -3.78 -16.51 -0.91
C GLY A 74 -5.18 -16.07 -1.36
N ALA A 75 -6.14 -15.85 -0.45
CA ALA A 75 -7.47 -15.35 -0.83
C ALA A 75 -7.40 -14.02 -1.58
N LEU A 76 -6.58 -13.08 -1.10
CA LEU A 76 -6.38 -11.79 -1.76
C LEU A 76 -5.71 -11.95 -3.13
N ARG A 77 -4.73 -12.84 -3.26
CA ARG A 77 -4.06 -13.10 -4.55
C ARG A 77 -5.04 -13.66 -5.57
N ARG A 78 -5.86 -14.66 -5.19
CA ARG A 78 -6.91 -15.22 -6.06
C ARG A 78 -7.95 -14.18 -6.46
N ALA A 79 -8.36 -13.31 -5.52
CA ALA A 79 -9.28 -12.22 -5.84
C ALA A 79 -8.65 -11.25 -6.84
N LEU A 80 -7.38 -10.87 -6.66
CA LEU A 80 -6.66 -10.03 -7.59
C LEU A 80 -6.57 -10.67 -8.99
N GLU A 81 -6.27 -11.96 -9.06
CA GLU A 81 -6.23 -12.72 -10.32
C GLU A 81 -7.57 -12.72 -11.06
N LYS A 82 -8.66 -12.89 -10.32
CA LYS A 82 -10.02 -12.96 -10.88
C LYS A 82 -10.52 -11.61 -11.37
N GLU A 83 -10.28 -10.54 -10.62
CA GLU A 83 -10.84 -9.21 -10.91
C GLU A 83 -9.95 -8.39 -11.87
N THR A 84 -8.67 -8.75 -12.03
CA THR A 84 -7.75 -8.01 -12.92
C THR A 84 -7.93 -8.42 -14.38
N PRO A 85 -8.15 -7.48 -15.32
CA PRO A 85 -8.17 -7.78 -16.75
C PRO A 85 -6.87 -8.46 -17.21
N LYS A 86 -6.97 -9.48 -18.07
CA LYS A 86 -5.82 -10.28 -18.55
C LYS A 86 -4.60 -9.45 -18.96
N ARG A 87 -4.81 -8.33 -19.64
CA ARG A 87 -3.75 -7.42 -20.10
C ARG A 87 -2.92 -6.77 -18.98
N TYR A 88 -3.45 -6.70 -17.76
CA TYR A 88 -2.82 -6.09 -16.59
C TYR A 88 -2.48 -7.11 -15.50
N LEU A 89 -2.80 -8.39 -15.72
CA LEU A 89 -2.70 -9.42 -14.71
C LEU A 89 -1.27 -9.60 -14.21
N GLU A 90 -0.32 -9.79 -15.12
CA GLU A 90 1.09 -10.01 -14.77
C GLU A 90 1.66 -8.85 -13.94
N LEU A 91 1.37 -7.62 -14.36
CA LEU A 91 1.84 -6.41 -13.67
C LEU A 91 1.26 -6.30 -12.25
N ASN A 92 -0.03 -6.58 -12.08
CA ASN A 92 -0.68 -6.53 -10.77
C ASN A 92 -0.18 -7.64 -9.85
N LEU A 93 0.00 -8.86 -10.35
CA LEU A 93 0.56 -9.96 -9.55
C LEU A 93 1.99 -9.70 -9.14
N ARG A 94 2.83 -9.19 -10.05
CA ARG A 94 4.20 -8.77 -9.71
C ARG A 94 4.21 -7.71 -8.62
N ALA A 95 3.39 -6.67 -8.75
CA ALA A 95 3.27 -5.63 -7.73
C ALA A 95 2.79 -6.17 -6.38
N PHE A 96 1.83 -7.10 -6.38
CA PHE A 96 1.37 -7.80 -5.18
C PHE A 96 2.49 -8.59 -4.52
N ASP A 97 3.22 -9.39 -5.29
CA ASP A 97 4.32 -10.21 -4.76
C ASP A 97 5.46 -9.30 -4.21
N MET A 98 5.80 -8.20 -4.89
CA MET A 98 6.75 -7.20 -4.39
C MET A 98 6.27 -6.53 -3.09
N GLY A 99 4.97 -6.22 -3.00
CA GLY A 99 4.37 -5.69 -1.77
C GLY A 99 4.49 -6.65 -0.59
N ARG A 100 4.28 -7.95 -0.81
CA ARG A 100 4.50 -8.99 0.21
C ARG A 100 5.96 -9.01 0.67
N GLU A 101 6.90 -8.96 -0.26
CA GLU A 101 8.33 -8.99 0.04
C GLU A 101 8.81 -7.81 0.90
N GLU A 102 8.32 -6.60 0.67
CA GLU A 102 8.69 -5.40 1.47
C GLU A 102 8.36 -5.55 2.96
N ILE A 103 7.38 -6.39 3.29
CA ILE A 103 6.98 -6.69 4.67
C ILE A 103 7.73 -7.90 5.23
N LEU A 104 7.96 -8.94 4.43
CA LEU A 104 8.64 -10.16 4.89
C LEU A 104 10.16 -9.99 5.05
N LYS A 105 10.77 -9.01 4.36
CA LYS A 105 12.21 -8.71 4.45
C LYS A 105 12.60 -7.89 5.69
N ARG A 106 11.63 -7.43 6.47
CA ARG A 106 11.83 -6.64 7.70
C ARG A 106 11.77 -7.53 8.94
#